data_AF-A0A3S5DMK8-F1
#
_entry.id   AF-A0A3S5DMK8-F1
#
_cell.length_a   1.000
_cell.length_b   1.000
_cell.length_c   1.000
_cell.angle_alpha   90.00
_cell.angle_beta   90.00
_cell.angle_gamma   90.00
#
_symmetry.space_group_name_H-M   'P 1'
#
loop_
_entity.id
_entity.type
_entity.pdbx_description
1 polymer ?
#
loop_
_entity_poly.entity_id
_entity_poly.type
_entity_poly.pdbx_seq_one_letter_code
_entity_poly.pdbx_strand_id
1 'polypeptide(L)' 'MLNEELDDKERQYSELEEEWKAEKASLSGTQTIKAELEQAKIAIEQARRVGDLARMSELQYGKIPELEKTVRSRDPVGR' A
#
# COMPACT_ATOMS: atom_id res chain seq x y z
N MET A 1 11.19 6.13 42.36
CA MET A 1 10.16 5.09 42.52
C MET A 1 8.92 5.39 41.70
N LEU A 2 7.93 6.18 42.11
CA LEU A 2 6.75 6.44 41.24
C LEU A 2 7.07 7.16 39.93
N ASN A 3 7.97 8.15 39.95
CA ASN A 3 8.33 8.88 38.72
C ASN A 3 9.16 8.03 37.74
N GLU A 4 9.93 7.06 38.24
CA GLU A 4 10.71 6.15 37.37
C GLU A 4 9.79 5.13 36.69
N GLU A 5 8.80 4.59 37.40
CA GLU A 5 7.78 3.73 36.79
C GLU A 5 6.92 4.49 35.76
N LEU A 6 6.67 5.78 35.99
CA LEU A 6 5.94 6.63 35.06
C LEU A 6 6.74 6.85 33.77
N ASP A 7 8.02 7.22 33.88
CA ASP A 7 8.93 7.37 32.73
C ASP A 7 9.08 6.06 31.96
N ASP A 8 9.20 4.92 32.66
CA ASP A 8 9.35 3.62 32.02
C ASP A 8 8.06 3.21 31.27
N LYS A 9 6.89 3.56 31.81
CA LYS A 9 5.60 3.34 31.14
C LYS A 9 5.38 4.27 29.95
N GLU A 10 5.78 5.54 30.03
CA GLU A 10 5.72 6.46 28.89
C GLU A 10 6.65 6.04 27.75
N ARG A 11 7.82 5.50 28.07
CA ARG A 11 8.74 4.91 27.09
C ARG A 11 8.14 3.71 26.38
N GLN A 12 7.61 2.76 27.16
CA GLN A 12 6.93 1.58 26.61
C GLN A 12 5.74 1.99 25.73
N TYR A 13 4.99 3.01 26.13
CA TYR A 13 3.87 3.51 25.35
C TYR A 13 4.32 4.14 24.02
N SER A 14 5.38 4.94 24.04
CA SER A 14 5.94 5.57 22.84
C SER A 14 6.50 4.53 21.86
N GLU A 15 7.18 3.49 22.36
CA GLU A 15 7.67 2.37 21.55
C GLU A 15 6.53 1.61 20.88
N LEU A 16 5.49 1.25 21.63
CA LEU A 16 4.28 0.61 21.10
C LEU A 16 3.52 1.50 20.11
N GLU A 17 3.48 2.80 20.33
CA GLU A 17 2.82 3.74 19.42
C GLU A 17 3.60 3.90 18.10
N GLU A 18 4.93 3.92 18.14
CA GLU A 18 5.76 3.89 16.93
C GLU A 18 5.58 2.60 16.15
N GLU A 19 5.59 1.45 16.85
CA GLU A 19 5.40 0.14 16.23
C GLU A 19 4.00 0.05 15.58
N TRP A 20 2.97 0.53 16.26
CA TRP A 20 1.61 0.60 15.71
C TRP A 20 1.49 1.54 14.50
N LYS A 21 2.14 2.72 14.55
CA LYS A 21 2.17 3.65 13.40
C LYS A 21 2.88 3.02 12.21
N ALA A 22 3.98 2.30 12.44
CA ALA A 22 4.72 1.60 11.40
C ALA A 22 3.90 0.46 10.77
N GLU A 23 3.24 -0.36 11.60
CA GLU A 23 2.33 -1.41 11.13
C GLU A 23 1.17 -0.81 10.32
N LYS A 24 0.54 0.27 10.82
CA LYS A 24 -0.58 0.93 10.15
C LYS A 24 -0.16 1.56 8.83
N ALA A 25 1.02 2.17 8.76
CA ALA A 25 1.57 2.72 7.51
C ALA A 25 1.87 1.61 6.49
N SER A 26 2.42 0.48 6.94
CA SER A 26 2.63 -0.70 6.10
C SER A 26 1.32 -1.26 5.55
N LEU A 27 0.30 -1.38 6.41
CA LEU A 27 -1.03 -1.88 6.04
C LEU A 27 -1.76 -0.94 5.07
N SER A 28 -1.68 0.37 5.32
CA SER A 28 -2.29 1.39 4.46
C SER A 28 -1.61 1.44 3.10
N GLY A 29 -0.27 1.32 3.05
CA GLY A 29 0.48 1.31 1.80
C GLY A 29 0.06 0.17 0.87
N THR A 30 -0.11 -1.04 1.40
CA THR A 30 -0.55 -2.20 0.61
C THR A 30 -1.99 -2.04 0.09
N GLN A 31 -2.91 -1.49 0.90
CA GLN A 31 -4.28 -1.21 0.46
C GLN A 31 -4.33 -0.17 -0.65
N THR A 32 -3.56 0.92 -0.54
CA THR A 32 -3.50 1.96 -1.58
C THR A 32 -3.03 1.39 -2.91
N ILE A 33 -2.00 0.55 -2.92
CA ILE A 33 -1.45 0.00 -4.15
C ILE A 33 -2.41 -1.02 -4.78
N LYS A 34 -3.10 -1.83 -3.96
CA LYS A 34 -4.18 -2.70 -4.46
C LYS A 34 -5.32 -1.88 -5.09
N ALA A 35 -5.68 -0.75 -4.49
CA ALA A 35 -6.68 0.15 -5.05
C ALA A 35 -6.22 0.79 -6.37
N GLU A 36 -4.96 1.23 -6.47
CA GLU A 36 -4.37 1.76 -7.71
C GLU A 36 -4.34 0.71 -8.83
N LEU A 37 -4.03 -0.55 -8.49
CA LEU A 37 -4.05 -1.65 -9.45
C LEU A 37 -5.47 -1.88 -10.01
N GLU A 38 -6.48 -1.86 -9.15
CA GLU A 38 -7.87 -2.02 -9.59
C GLU A 38 -8.34 -0.84 -10.45
N GLN A 39 -7.97 0.39 -10.07
CA GLN A 39 -8.21 1.58 -10.89
C GLN A 39 -7.54 1.49 -12.25
N ALA A 40 -6.31 0.97 -12.33
CA ALA A 40 -5.60 0.79 -13.60
C ALA A 40 -6.32 -0.24 -14.51
N LYS A 41 -6.88 -1.32 -13.95
CA LYS A 41 -7.69 -2.29 -14.71
C LYS A 41 -8.98 -1.66 -15.24
N ILE A 42 -9.69 -0.89 -14.42
CA ILE A 42 -10.87 -0.14 -14.86
C ILE A 42 -10.52 0.86 -15.96
N ALA A 43 -9.38 1.53 -15.85
CA ALA A 43 -8.90 2.49 -16.84
C ALA A 43 -8.59 1.83 -18.19
N ILE A 44 -8.09 0.58 -18.22
CA ILE A 44 -7.95 -0.20 -19.47
C ILE A 44 -9.32 -0.46 -20.10
N GLU A 45 -10.31 -0.89 -19.32
CA GLU A 45 -11.66 -1.14 -19.84
C GLU A 45 -12.31 0.14 -20.37
N GLN A 46 -12.09 1.28 -19.71
CA GLN A 46 -12.53 2.58 -20.24
C GLN A 46 -11.79 2.94 -21.53
N ALA A 47 -10.47 2.83 -21.57
CA ALA A 47 -9.65 3.10 -22.75
C ALA A 47 -10.07 2.21 -23.94
N ARG A 48 -10.40 0.95 -23.66
CA ARG A 48 -10.93 0.00 -24.66
C ARG A 48 -12.28 0.45 -25.23
N ARG A 49 -13.18 0.98 -24.41
CA ARG A 49 -14.49 1.48 -24.86
C ARG A 49 -14.39 2.71 -25.75
N VAL A 50 -13.42 3.59 -25.48
CA VAL A 50 -13.19 4.81 -26.27
C VAL A 50 -12.20 4.61 -27.42
N GLY A 51 -11.59 3.43 -27.55
CA GLY A 51 -10.63 3.11 -28.60
C GLY A 51 -9.23 3.72 -28.39
N ASP A 52 -8.87 4.10 -27.16
CA ASP A 52 -7.58 4.69 -26.83
C ASP A 52 -6.50 3.61 -26.63
N LEU A 53 -5.95 3.13 -27.75
CA LEU A 53 -4.92 2.09 -27.78
C LEU A 53 -3.60 2.54 -27.12
N ALA A 54 -3.29 3.85 -27.14
CA ALA A 54 -2.08 4.39 -26.54
C ALA A 54 -2.14 4.23 -25.01
N ARG A 55 -3.25 4.68 -24.41
CA ARG A 55 -3.48 4.55 -22.97
C ARG A 55 -3.61 3.10 -22.53
N MET A 56 -4.22 2.24 -23.37
CA MET A 56 -4.25 0.79 -23.09
C MET A 56 -2.84 0.21 -23.01
N SER A 57 -1.97 0.51 -23.98
CA SER A 57 -0.60 -0.02 -24.01
C SER A 57 0.23 0.47 -22.82
N GLU A 58 0.13 1.75 -22.47
CA GLU A 58 0.82 2.33 -21.30
C GLU A 58 0.38 1.67 -19.99
N LEU A 59 -0.93 1.46 -19.81
CA LEU A 59 -1.45 0.81 -18.61
C LEU A 59 -1.08 -0.67 -18.56
N GLN A 60 -1.19 -1.38 -19.68
CA GLN A 60 -1.02 -2.83 -19.76
C GLN A 60 0.44 -3.26 -19.64
N TYR A 61 1.38 -2.47 -20.17
CA TYR A 61 2.81 -2.80 -20.18
C TYR A 61 3.68 -1.92 -19.28
N GLY A 62 3.17 -0.78 -18.80
CA GLY A 62 3.87 0.08 -17.84
C GLY A 62 3.28 -0.05 -16.44
N LYS A 63 2.11 0.56 -16.25
CA LYS A 63 1.59 0.83 -14.90
C LYS A 63 1.10 -0.42 -14.15
N ILE A 64 0.38 -1.32 -14.81
CA ILE A 64 -0.14 -2.55 -14.17
C ILE A 64 0.99 -3.48 -13.73
N PRO A 65 1.98 -3.82 -14.59
CA PRO A 65 3.09 -4.68 -14.18
C PRO A 65 3.91 -4.12 -13.00
N GLU A 66 4.13 -2.81 -12.96
CA GLU A 66 4.82 -2.15 -11.85
C GLU A 66 4.03 -2.23 -10.54
N LEU A 67 2.71 -1.99 -10.61
CA LEU A 67 1.83 -2.10 -9.45
C LEU A 67 1.74 -3.54 -8.95
N GLU A 68 1.60 -4.53 -9.84
CA GLU A 68 1.57 -5.96 -9.47
C GLU A 68 2.88 -6.41 -8.82
N LYS A 69 4.03 -5.96 -9.33
CA LYS A 69 5.34 -6.24 -8.73
C LYS A 69 5.44 -5.63 -7.34
N THR A 70 4.95 -4.41 -7.17
CA THR A 70 4.97 -3.69 -5.90
C THR A 70 4.05 -4.36 -4.87
N VAL A 71 2.83 -4.75 -5.26
CA VAL A 71 1.92 -5.54 -4.40
C VAL A 71 2.59 -6.83 -3.98
N ARG A 72 3.18 -7.58 -4.92
CA ARG A 72 3.85 -8.86 -4.63
C ARG A 72 5.04 -8.70 -3.70
N SER A 73 5.79 -7.61 -3.80
CA SER A 73 6.92 -7.33 -2.90
C SER A 73 6.47 -7.01 -1.46
N ARG A 74 5.31 -6.37 -1.31
CA ARG A 74 4.75 -5.95 -0.01
C ARG A 74 3.88 -7.02 0.63
N ASP A 75 3.27 -7.88 -0.17
CA ASP A 75 2.35 -8.96 0.23
C ASP A 75 2.73 -10.26 -0.52
N PRO A 76 3.85 -10.90 -0.16
CA PRO A 76 4.36 -12.08 -0.87
C PRO A 76 3.47 -13.32 -0.69
N VAL A 77 2.64 -13.35 0.35
CA VAL A 77 1.70 -14.42 0.67
C VAL A 77 0.56 -13.77 1.42
N GLY A 78 -0.62 -13.71 0.80
CA GLY A 78 -1.83 -13.21 1.44
C GLY A 78 -2.07 -13.96 2.75
N ARG A 79 -1.82 -13.26 3.87
CA ARG A 79 -2.24 -13.68 5.20
C ARG A 79 -3.70 -13.29 5.43
#